data_AF-A0ABD3XJU1-F1
#
_entry.id   AF-A0ABD3XJU1-F1
#
_cell.length_a   1.000
_cell.length_b   1.000
_cell.length_c   1.000
_cell.angle_alpha   90.00
_cell.angle_beta   90.00
_cell.angle_gamma   90.00
#
_symmetry.space_group_name_H-M   'P 1'
#
loop_
_entity.id
_entity.type
_entity.pdbx_description
1 polymer ?
#
loop_
_entity_poly.entity_id
_entity_poly.type
_entity_poly.pdbx_seq_one_letter_code
_entity_poly.pdbx_strand_id
1 'polypeptide(L)'
;MPNRAKYLSPADVKKIISLRGKESPTKIVKQFKIGLARLYKIWTDASQDKKFPGGFAGTVSGKHLTENITKINQEIKTRRTEYENLAKQLNEIKQKADLVVSDQKVLSSLWGKVLQYRKRKKEINEILDGYNKEEAEYNNAVKNSEQLHTRVQQLQEQIEKQNTIIQQLQETVSNNNETISSLKKNKKFINL
;
A
#
# COMPACT_ATOMS: atom_id res chain seq x y z
N MET A 1 -53.97 -18.45 -66.06
CA MET A 1 -53.25 -17.24 -65.62
C MET A 1 -52.36 -17.60 -64.43
N PRO A 2 -51.06 -17.28 -64.42
CA PRO A 2 -50.15 -17.84 -63.43
C PRO A 2 -50.27 -17.15 -62.07
N ASN A 3 -50.33 -18.01 -61.08
CA ASN A 3 -50.44 -17.81 -59.64
C ASN A 3 -49.22 -17.05 -59.09
N ARG A 4 -49.41 -15.81 -58.60
CA ARG A 4 -48.35 -14.99 -57.99
C ARG A 4 -48.45 -15.02 -56.47
N ALA A 5 -48.05 -16.12 -55.84
CA ALA A 5 -47.65 -16.13 -54.43
C ALA A 5 -46.13 -16.04 -54.37
N LYS A 6 -45.59 -14.82 -54.39
CA LYS A 6 -44.15 -14.57 -54.25
C LYS A 6 -43.78 -14.76 -52.77
N TYR A 7 -42.86 -15.70 -52.50
CA TYR A 7 -42.01 -15.70 -51.31
C TYR A 7 -41.40 -14.30 -51.07
N LEU A 8 -40.87 -14.04 -49.87
CA LEU A 8 -40.13 -12.80 -49.53
C LEU A 8 -39.34 -12.34 -50.76
N SER A 9 -39.71 -11.18 -51.32
CA SER A 9 -39.15 -10.80 -52.60
C SER A 9 -37.64 -10.58 -52.42
N PRO A 10 -36.82 -10.81 -53.45
CA PRO A 10 -35.40 -10.48 -53.38
C PRO A 10 -35.13 -9.04 -52.91
N ALA A 11 -36.07 -8.12 -53.13
CA ALA A 11 -36.05 -6.76 -52.61
C ALA A 11 -36.25 -6.69 -51.09
N ASP A 12 -37.14 -7.50 -50.52
CA ASP A 12 -37.38 -7.58 -49.08
C ASP A 12 -36.17 -8.15 -48.33
N VAL A 13 -35.54 -9.19 -48.89
CA VAL A 13 -34.31 -9.79 -48.33
C VAL A 13 -33.16 -8.78 -48.37
N LYS A 14 -32.96 -8.09 -49.50
CA LYS A 14 -31.97 -7.00 -49.59
C LYS A 14 -32.24 -5.87 -48.60
N LYS A 15 -33.51 -5.53 -48.36
CA LYS A 15 -33.91 -4.49 -47.41
C LYS A 15 -33.63 -4.89 -45.96
N ILE A 16 -33.83 -6.15 -45.59
CA ILE A 16 -33.50 -6.63 -44.22
C ILE A 16 -31.99 -6.66 -44.00
N ILE A 17 -31.22 -7.06 -45.01
CA ILE A 17 -29.75 -7.09 -44.94
C ILE A 17 -29.17 -5.67 -44.89
N SER A 18 -29.73 -4.71 -45.62
CA SER A 18 -29.25 -3.32 -45.59
C SER A 18 -29.57 -2.56 -44.29
N LEU A 19 -30.51 -3.06 -43.50
CA LEU A 19 -30.88 -2.51 -42.19
C LEU A 19 -30.01 -3.07 -41.03
N ARG A 20 -29.24 -4.14 -41.27
CA ARG A 20 -28.30 -4.70 -40.28
C ARG A 20 -27.21 -3.67 -39.98
N GLY A 21 -27.17 -3.18 -38.75
CA GLY A 21 -26.18 -2.21 -38.26
C GLY A 21 -26.54 -0.73 -38.45
N LYS A 22 -27.71 -0.40 -39.02
CA LYS A 22 -28.13 1.01 -39.26
C LYS A 22 -29.45 1.42 -38.59
N GLU A 23 -30.32 0.49 -38.20
CA GLU A 23 -31.59 0.79 -37.53
C GLU A 23 -31.72 0.11 -36.16
N SER A 24 -32.60 0.64 -35.30
CA SER A 24 -32.83 0.11 -33.96
C SER A 24 -33.32 -1.35 -34.01
N PRO A 25 -32.91 -2.20 -33.04
CA PRO A 25 -33.28 -3.62 -32.99
C PRO A 25 -34.79 -3.86 -33.10
N THR A 26 -35.61 -2.91 -32.62
CA THR A 26 -37.07 -2.96 -32.63
C THR A 26 -37.67 -2.98 -34.05
N LYS A 27 -37.07 -2.25 -35.00
CA LYS A 27 -37.56 -2.23 -36.40
C LYS A 27 -37.22 -3.51 -37.15
N ILE A 28 -36.03 -4.06 -36.90
CA ILE A 28 -35.58 -5.34 -37.46
C ILE A 28 -36.47 -6.48 -36.95
N VAL A 29 -36.78 -6.50 -35.64
CA VAL A 29 -37.69 -7.49 -35.03
C VAL A 29 -39.10 -7.38 -35.61
N LYS A 30 -39.60 -6.17 -35.89
CA LYS A 30 -40.93 -5.97 -36.50
C LYS A 30 -41.01 -6.55 -37.92
N GLN A 31 -40.00 -6.31 -38.75
CA GLN A 31 -39.94 -6.87 -40.11
C GLN A 31 -39.78 -8.40 -40.11
N PHE A 32 -38.97 -8.94 -39.18
CA PHE A 32 -38.81 -10.38 -39.01
C PHE A 32 -40.14 -11.06 -38.62
N LYS A 33 -40.90 -10.47 -37.67
CA LYS A 33 -42.24 -10.96 -37.28
C LYS A 33 -43.24 -10.93 -38.45
N ILE A 34 -43.19 -9.90 -39.31
CA ILE A 34 -44.03 -9.82 -40.51
C ILE A 34 -43.68 -10.95 -41.51
N GLY A 35 -42.39 -11.23 -41.71
CA GLY A 35 -41.93 -12.34 -42.54
C GLY A 35 -42.40 -13.70 -42.01
N LEU A 36 -42.28 -13.93 -40.70
CA LEU A 36 -42.75 -15.13 -40.02
C LEU A 36 -44.26 -15.34 -40.12
N ALA A 37 -45.05 -14.27 -39.93
CA ALA A 37 -46.50 -14.34 -40.06
C ALA A 37 -46.95 -14.71 -41.49
N ARG A 38 -46.24 -14.22 -42.52
CA ARG A 38 -46.49 -14.60 -43.92
C ARG A 38 -46.13 -16.06 -44.19
N LEU A 39 -45.02 -16.55 -43.65
CA LEU A 39 -44.62 -17.96 -43.78
C LEU A 39 -45.61 -18.89 -43.08
N TYR A 40 -46.06 -18.53 -41.88
CA TYR A 40 -47.10 -19.27 -41.16
C TYR A 40 -48.40 -19.32 -41.95
N LYS A 41 -48.81 -18.18 -42.55
CA LYS A 41 -50.01 -18.12 -43.41
C LYS A 41 -49.88 -18.98 -44.67
N ILE A 42 -48.74 -18.95 -45.36
CA ILE A 42 -48.47 -19.82 -46.51
C ILE A 42 -48.52 -21.30 -46.10
N TRP A 43 -47.97 -21.63 -44.93
CA TRP A 43 -47.99 -22.99 -44.42
C TRP A 43 -49.41 -23.45 -44.07
N THR A 44 -50.21 -22.62 -43.39
CA THR A 44 -51.61 -22.93 -43.09
C THR A 44 -52.46 -23.05 -44.36
N ASP A 45 -52.28 -22.13 -45.31
CA ASP A 45 -53.02 -22.12 -46.59
C ASP A 45 -52.62 -23.33 -47.47
N ALA A 46 -51.34 -23.72 -47.47
CA ALA A 46 -50.87 -24.92 -48.17
C ALA A 46 -51.28 -26.24 -47.49
N SER A 47 -51.52 -26.22 -46.18
CA SER A 47 -51.98 -27.40 -45.45
C SER A 47 -53.50 -27.68 -45.56
N GLN A 48 -54.28 -26.74 -46.12
CA GLN A 48 -55.71 -26.93 -46.35
C GLN A 48 -56.08 -27.39 -47.78
N ASP A 49 -55.15 -27.40 -48.73
CA ASP A 49 -55.44 -27.78 -50.12
C ASP A 49 -54.41 -28.77 -50.70
N LYS A 50 -54.83 -30.04 -50.75
CA LYS A 50 -54.43 -31.12 -51.68
C LYS A 50 -52.96 -31.62 -51.71
N LYS A 51 -52.87 -32.96 -51.80
CA LYS A 51 -51.70 -33.82 -52.08
C LYS A 51 -50.52 -33.08 -52.75
N PHE A 52 -49.35 -33.13 -52.12
CA PHE A 52 -48.07 -32.79 -52.76
C PHE A 52 -47.88 -33.61 -54.04
N PRO A 53 -47.81 -32.99 -55.24
CA PRO A 53 -47.36 -33.69 -56.43
C PRO A 53 -45.84 -33.89 -56.33
N GLY A 54 -45.40 -35.10 -56.67
CA GLY A 54 -44.02 -35.56 -56.52
C GLY A 54 -42.97 -34.69 -57.22
N GLY A 55 -41.73 -34.78 -56.72
CA GLY A 55 -40.56 -34.27 -57.44
C GLY A 55 -39.50 -33.56 -56.62
N PHE A 56 -39.65 -33.36 -55.30
CA PHE A 56 -38.54 -32.90 -54.46
C PHE A 56 -37.81 -34.12 -53.87
N ALA A 57 -36.72 -34.50 -54.53
CA ALA A 57 -35.69 -35.35 -53.97
C ALA A 57 -35.15 -34.69 -52.70
N GLY A 58 -35.38 -35.34 -51.56
CA GLY A 58 -35.07 -34.84 -50.22
C GLY A 58 -36.32 -34.51 -49.40
N THR A 59 -37.26 -35.45 -49.26
CA THR A 59 -38.32 -35.36 -48.25
C THR A 59 -37.70 -35.48 -46.86
N VAL A 60 -37.30 -34.34 -46.27
CA VAL A 60 -37.16 -34.25 -44.82
C VAL A 60 -38.58 -34.41 -44.27
N SER A 61 -38.91 -35.62 -43.81
CA SER A 61 -40.26 -35.91 -43.30
C SER A 61 -40.60 -34.89 -42.19
N GLY A 62 -41.88 -34.53 -42.03
CA GLY A 62 -42.30 -33.61 -40.97
C GLY A 62 -41.78 -34.02 -39.58
N LYS A 63 -41.58 -35.32 -39.35
CA LYS A 63 -40.94 -35.88 -38.16
C LYS A 63 -39.48 -35.41 -37.98
N HIS A 64 -38.67 -35.41 -39.04
CA HIS A 64 -37.29 -34.93 -38.98
C HIS A 64 -37.18 -33.41 -38.72
N LEU A 65 -38.12 -32.62 -39.24
CA LEU A 65 -38.16 -31.18 -38.93
C LEU A 65 -38.51 -30.95 -37.46
N THR A 66 -39.47 -31.70 -36.91
CA THR A 66 -39.82 -31.64 -35.49
C THR A 66 -38.67 -32.09 -34.60
N GLU A 67 -37.97 -33.18 -34.95
CA GLU A 67 -36.79 -33.66 -34.23
C GLU A 67 -35.67 -32.61 -34.20
N ASN A 68 -35.39 -31.97 -35.34
CA ASN A 68 -34.37 -30.93 -35.43
C ASN A 68 -34.75 -29.67 -34.63
N ILE A 69 -36.03 -29.25 -34.66
CA ILE A 69 -36.53 -28.13 -33.84
C ILE A 69 -36.38 -28.45 -32.35
N THR A 70 -36.72 -29.67 -31.93
CA THR A 70 -36.57 -30.09 -30.52
C THR A 70 -35.10 -30.06 -30.09
N LYS A 71 -34.17 -30.57 -30.91
CA LYS A 71 -32.73 -30.53 -30.64
C LYS A 71 -32.21 -29.09 -30.52
N ILE A 72 -32.58 -28.22 -31.46
CA ILE A 72 -32.20 -26.81 -31.44
C ILE A 72 -32.72 -26.12 -30.17
N ASN A 73 -33.97 -26.40 -29.76
CA ASN A 73 -34.53 -25.83 -28.54
C ASN A 73 -33.83 -26.32 -27.27
N GLN A 74 -33.41 -27.59 -27.23
CA GLN A 74 -32.60 -28.13 -26.15
C GLN A 74 -31.23 -27.44 -26.08
N GLU A 75 -30.55 -27.29 -27.23
CA GLU A 75 -29.27 -26.57 -27.30
C GLU A 75 -29.39 -25.11 -26.87
N ILE A 76 -30.44 -24.40 -27.29
CA ILE A 76 -30.71 -23.02 -26.85
C ILE A 76 -30.89 -22.96 -25.34
N LYS A 77 -31.61 -23.92 -24.75
CA LYS A 77 -31.82 -24.00 -23.31
C LYS A 77 -30.49 -24.24 -22.57
N THR A 78 -29.67 -25.17 -23.04
CA THR A 78 -28.35 -25.44 -22.46
C THR A 78 -27.46 -24.21 -22.53
N ARG A 79 -27.35 -23.59 -23.71
CA ARG A 79 -26.55 -22.37 -23.89
C ARG A 79 -27.02 -21.22 -23.01
N ARG A 80 -28.35 -21.06 -22.81
CA ARG A 80 -28.88 -20.03 -21.90
C ARG A 80 -28.39 -20.25 -20.46
N THR A 81 -28.43 -21.50 -19.97
CA THR A 81 -27.90 -21.83 -18.64
C THR A 81 -26.40 -21.58 -18.53
N GLU A 82 -25.63 -21.93 -19.57
CA GLU A 82 -24.20 -21.65 -19.61
C GLU A 82 -23.91 -20.14 -19.55
N TYR A 83 -24.66 -19.33 -20.31
CA TYR A 83 -24.54 -17.87 -20.26
C TYR A 83 -24.87 -17.28 -18.89
N GLU A 84 -25.90 -17.78 -18.22
CA GLU A 84 -26.25 -17.36 -16.86
C GLU A 84 -25.14 -17.71 -15.85
N ASN A 85 -24.54 -18.89 -15.97
CA ASN A 85 -23.42 -19.30 -15.12
C ASN A 85 -22.16 -18.46 -15.38
N LEU A 86 -21.82 -18.20 -16.64
CA LEU A 86 -20.71 -17.33 -17.00
C LEU A 86 -20.91 -15.89 -16.51
N ALA A 87 -22.15 -15.38 -16.56
CA ALA A 87 -22.47 -14.06 -16.04
C ALA A 87 -22.25 -13.97 -14.52
N LYS A 88 -22.60 -15.02 -13.76
CA LYS A 88 -22.32 -15.10 -12.32
C LYS A 88 -20.82 -15.12 -12.03
N GLN A 89 -20.07 -15.99 -12.72
CA GLN A 89 -18.62 -16.07 -12.58
C GLN A 89 -17.94 -14.73 -12.91
N LEU A 90 -18.38 -14.04 -13.97
CA LEU A 90 -17.85 -12.72 -14.32
C LEU A 90 -18.07 -11.70 -13.20
N ASN A 91 -19.24 -11.74 -12.55
CA ASN A 91 -19.52 -10.84 -11.43
C ASN A 91 -18.63 -11.11 -10.22
N GLU A 92 -18.41 -12.38 -9.87
CA GLU A 92 -17.49 -12.77 -8.80
C GLU A 92 -16.05 -12.34 -9.10
N ILE A 93 -15.59 -12.48 -10.34
CA ILE A 93 -14.25 -12.04 -10.76
C ILE A 93 -14.11 -10.53 -10.62
N LYS A 94 -15.14 -9.75 -11.01
CA LYS A 94 -15.12 -8.29 -10.85
C LYS A 94 -14.99 -7.88 -9.38
N GLN A 95 -15.78 -8.49 -8.50
CA GLN A 95 -15.70 -8.21 -7.06
C GLN A 95 -14.31 -8.54 -6.48
N LYS A 96 -13.72 -9.68 -6.88
CA LYS A 96 -12.35 -10.04 -6.47
C LYS A 96 -11.31 -9.06 -7.02
N ALA A 97 -11.46 -8.60 -8.26
CA ALA A 97 -10.56 -7.61 -8.84
C ALA A 97 -10.60 -6.28 -8.08
N ASP A 98 -11.79 -5.82 -7.69
CA ASP A 98 -11.95 -4.60 -6.88
C ASP A 98 -11.25 -4.72 -5.51
N LEU A 99 -11.34 -5.88 -4.86
CA LEU A 99 -10.62 -6.17 -3.62
C LEU A 99 -9.10 -6.12 -3.80
N VAL A 100 -8.58 -6.74 -4.87
CA VAL A 100 -7.13 -6.71 -5.17
C VAL A 100 -6.63 -5.28 -5.39
N VAL A 101 -7.40 -4.45 -6.09
CA VAL A 101 -7.06 -3.03 -6.29
C VAL A 101 -7.07 -2.27 -4.95
N SER A 102 -8.01 -2.57 -4.06
CA SER A 102 -8.06 -2.01 -2.71
C SER A 102 -6.82 -2.41 -1.89
N ASP A 103 -6.49 -3.69 -1.87
CA ASP A 103 -5.33 -4.22 -1.14
C ASP A 103 -4.02 -3.60 -1.65
N GLN A 104 -3.89 -3.43 -2.97
CA GLN A 104 -2.73 -2.78 -3.57
C GLN A 104 -2.56 -1.32 -3.07
N LYS A 105 -3.65 -0.57 -2.90
CA LYS A 105 -3.59 0.79 -2.34
C LYS A 105 -3.13 0.79 -0.88
N VAL A 106 -3.64 -0.15 -0.07
CA VAL A 106 -3.23 -0.30 1.33
C VAL A 106 -1.74 -0.65 1.42
N LEU A 107 -1.26 -1.60 0.62
CA LEU A 107 0.14 -1.99 0.58
C LEU A 107 1.07 -0.83 0.20
N SER A 108 0.69 -0.02 -0.78
CA SER A 108 1.46 1.18 -1.16
C SER A 108 1.58 2.18 -0.01
N SER A 109 0.47 2.43 0.71
CA SER A 109 0.48 3.30 1.91
C SER A 109 1.38 2.74 3.03
N LEU A 110 1.29 1.43 3.29
CA LEU A 110 2.14 0.76 4.28
C LEU A 110 3.62 0.86 3.93
N TRP A 111 3.96 0.67 2.65
CA TRP A 111 5.35 0.80 2.19
C TRP A 111 5.91 2.22 2.40
N GLY A 112 5.08 3.24 2.16
CA GLY A 112 5.42 4.63 2.49
C GLY A 112 5.71 4.83 3.99
N LYS A 113 4.89 4.26 4.87
CA LYS A 113 5.14 4.30 6.33
C LYS A 113 6.43 3.56 6.72
N VAL A 114 6.71 2.41 6.11
CA VAL A 114 7.95 1.65 6.36
C VAL A 114 9.19 2.47 6.00
N LEU A 115 9.17 3.20 4.88
CA LEU A 115 10.25 4.12 4.52
C LEU A 115 10.44 5.23 5.56
N GLN A 116 9.34 5.83 6.03
CA GLN A 116 9.41 6.85 7.07
C GLN A 116 10.01 6.30 8.37
N TYR A 117 9.63 5.10 8.80
CA TYR A 117 10.22 4.45 9.97
C TYR A 117 11.70 4.16 9.80
N ARG A 118 12.15 3.74 8.61
CA ARG A 118 13.58 3.56 8.33
C ARG A 118 14.36 4.86 8.43
N LYS A 119 13.79 5.97 7.94
CA LYS A 119 14.43 7.29 8.04
C LYS A 119 14.54 7.73 9.50
N ARG A 120 13.45 7.65 10.26
CA ARG A 120 13.44 7.96 11.71
C ARG A 120 14.42 7.09 12.51
N LYS A 121 14.54 5.81 12.15
CA LYS A 121 15.52 4.92 12.80
C LYS A 121 16.96 5.41 12.61
N LYS A 122 17.31 5.93 11.42
CA LYS A 122 18.63 6.52 11.19
C LYS A 122 18.85 7.78 12.03
N GLU A 123 17.87 8.68 12.03
CA GLU A 123 17.90 9.91 12.84
C GLU A 123 18.09 9.60 14.34
N ILE A 124 17.36 8.60 14.86
CA ILE A 124 17.49 8.14 16.26
C ILE A 124 18.91 7.60 16.54
N ASN A 125 19.48 6.83 15.62
CA ASN A 125 20.84 6.32 15.79
C ASN A 125 21.88 7.45 15.82
N GLU A 126 21.73 8.48 14.97
CA GLU A 126 22.61 9.65 14.97
C GLU A 126 22.53 10.43 16.28
N ILE A 127 21.32 10.56 16.85
CA ILE A 127 21.11 11.18 18.16
C ILE A 127 21.78 10.35 19.28
N LEU A 128 21.63 9.02 19.26
CA LEU A 128 22.28 8.12 20.22
C LEU A 128 23.81 8.22 20.15
N ASP A 129 24.38 8.25 18.94
CA ASP A 129 25.82 8.43 18.76
C ASP A 129 26.30 9.79 19.29
N GLY A 130 25.50 10.85 19.12
CA GLY A 130 25.76 12.16 19.71
C GLY A 130 25.74 12.15 21.23
N TYR A 131 24.71 11.55 21.83
CA TYR A 131 24.57 11.41 23.28
C TYR A 131 25.74 10.65 23.90
N ASN A 132 26.14 9.53 23.30
CA ASN A 132 27.26 8.72 23.81
C ASN A 132 28.60 9.49 23.80
N LYS A 133 28.81 10.36 22.80
CA LYS A 133 30.00 11.23 22.76
C LYS A 133 29.96 12.28 23.86
N GLU A 134 28.83 12.94 24.03
CA GLU A 134 28.63 13.96 25.06
C GLU A 134 28.78 13.36 26.47
N GLU A 135 28.26 12.16 26.70
CA GLU A 135 28.43 11.42 27.95
C GLU A 135 29.91 11.09 28.23
N ALA A 136 30.66 10.67 27.20
CA ALA A 136 32.10 10.42 27.34
C ALA A 136 32.89 11.70 27.68
N GLU A 137 32.56 12.83 27.06
CA GLU A 137 33.16 14.14 27.35
C GLU A 137 32.84 14.59 28.78
N TYR A 138 31.58 14.46 29.20
CA TYR A 138 31.14 14.75 30.56
C TYR A 138 31.91 13.92 31.60
N ASN A 139 32.00 12.59 31.40
CA ASN A 139 32.72 11.71 32.31
C ASN A 139 34.21 12.06 32.42
N ASN A 140 34.84 12.45 31.31
CA ASN A 140 36.22 12.95 31.33
C ASN A 140 36.34 14.26 32.12
N ALA A 141 35.39 15.18 31.97
CA ALA A 141 35.38 16.44 32.71
C ALA A 141 35.21 16.22 34.23
N VAL A 142 34.33 15.30 34.63
CA VAL A 142 34.14 14.90 36.03
C VAL A 142 35.44 14.35 36.61
N LYS A 143 36.08 13.40 35.92
CA LYS A 143 37.35 12.81 36.36
C LYS A 143 38.45 13.86 36.52
N ASN A 144 38.54 14.82 35.60
CA ASN A 144 39.50 15.92 35.71
C ASN A 144 39.18 16.83 36.91
N SER A 145 37.89 17.09 37.17
CA SER A 145 37.45 17.87 38.33
C SER A 145 37.83 17.20 39.66
N GLU A 146 37.64 15.88 39.77
CA GLU A 146 38.04 15.11 40.95
C GLU A 146 39.56 15.14 41.19
N GLN A 147 40.35 15.05 40.12
CA GLN A 147 41.81 15.18 40.20
C GLN A 147 42.24 16.57 40.67
N LEU A 148 41.61 17.62 40.14
CA LEU A 148 41.86 19.00 40.58
C LEU A 148 41.47 19.19 42.05
N HIS A 149 40.33 18.64 42.49
CA HIS A 149 39.90 18.73 43.88
C HIS A 149 40.91 18.05 44.82
N THR A 150 41.37 16.85 44.47
CA THR A 150 42.42 16.13 45.21
C THR A 150 43.70 16.94 45.29
N ARG A 151 44.10 17.59 44.19
CA ARG A 151 45.30 18.42 44.15
C ARG A 151 45.18 19.67 45.03
N VAL A 152 44.00 20.30 45.06
CA VAL A 152 43.72 21.45 45.92
C VAL A 152 43.82 21.05 47.39
N GLN A 153 43.26 19.90 47.79
CA GLN A 153 43.37 19.40 49.17
C GLN A 153 44.83 19.17 49.59
N GLN A 154 45.64 18.53 48.72
CA GLN A 154 47.06 18.33 49.00
C GLN A 154 47.82 19.66 49.16
N LEU A 155 47.50 20.67 48.35
CA LEU A 155 48.11 21.99 48.46
C LEU A 155 47.68 22.70 49.76
N GLN A 156 46.43 22.56 50.18
CA GLN A 156 45.94 23.08 51.46
C GLN A 156 46.70 22.47 52.64
N GLU A 157 46.85 21.14 52.67
CA GLU A 157 47.65 20.45 53.70
C GLU A 157 49.12 20.91 53.73
N GLN A 158 49.71 21.15 52.56
CA GLN A 158 51.08 21.67 52.46
C GLN A 158 51.20 23.10 53.02
N ILE A 159 50.22 23.96 52.73
CA ILE A 159 50.16 25.32 53.26
C ILE A 159 50.01 25.31 54.78
N GLU A 160 49.16 24.44 55.33
CA GLU A 160 49.00 24.29 56.79
C GLU A 160 50.32 23.90 57.46
N LYS A 161 51.04 22.92 56.90
CA LYS A 161 52.38 22.53 57.41
C LYS A 161 53.37 23.68 57.35
N GLN A 162 53.39 24.45 56.26
CA GLN A 162 54.25 25.63 56.14
C GLN A 162 53.89 26.70 57.17
N ASN A 163 52.60 26.94 57.43
CA ASN A 163 52.15 27.89 58.44
C ASN A 163 52.62 27.49 59.85
N THR A 164 52.58 26.21 60.20
CA THR A 164 53.12 25.73 61.50
C THR A 164 54.62 25.98 61.60
N ILE A 165 55.40 25.73 60.55
CA ILE A 165 56.85 26.00 60.52
C ILE A 165 57.11 27.50 60.69
N ILE A 166 56.35 28.35 60.00
CA ILE A 166 56.47 29.81 60.13
C ILE A 166 56.20 30.26 61.57
N GLN A 167 55.17 29.73 62.23
CA GLN A 167 54.86 30.04 63.63
C GLN A 167 56.02 29.64 64.57
N GLN A 168 56.58 28.44 64.40
CA GLN A 168 57.73 27.98 65.19
C GLN A 168 58.98 28.86 64.98
N LEU A 169 59.23 29.30 63.74
CA LEU A 169 60.31 30.23 63.43
C LEU A 169 60.09 31.60 64.08
N GLN A 170 58.86 32.12 64.04
CA GLN A 170 58.49 33.37 64.70
C GLN A 170 58.74 33.32 66.22
N GLU A 171 58.35 32.22 66.87
CA GLU A 171 58.59 32.00 68.30
C GLU A 171 60.10 31.93 68.62
N THR A 172 60.86 31.20 67.80
CA THR A 172 62.33 31.10 67.95
C THR A 172 63.00 32.47 67.82
N VAL A 173 62.59 33.28 66.83
CA VAL A 173 63.11 34.64 66.63
C VAL A 173 62.75 35.55 67.81
N SER A 174 61.53 35.43 68.36
CA SER A 174 61.10 36.18 69.54
C SER A 174 61.99 35.85 70.75
N ASN A 175 62.19 34.57 71.05
CA ASN A 175 63.05 34.11 72.16
C ASN A 175 64.51 34.58 72.00
N ASN A 176 65.03 34.53 70.77
CA ASN A 176 66.37 35.02 70.47
C ASN A 176 66.48 36.54 70.69
N ASN A 177 65.47 37.33 70.30
CA ASN A 177 65.44 38.77 70.51
C ASN A 177 65.40 39.14 72.01
N GLU A 178 64.66 38.40 72.83
CA GLU A 178 64.65 38.57 74.28
C GLU A 178 66.00 38.25 74.91
N THR A 179 66.63 37.17 74.47
CA THR A 179 67.98 36.76 74.91
C THR A 179 69.01 37.83 74.57
N ILE A 180 69.01 38.33 73.33
CA ILE A 180 69.91 39.43 72.88
C ILE A 180 69.68 40.69 73.71
N SER A 181 68.42 41.04 73.99
CA SER A 181 68.08 42.22 74.81
C SER A 181 68.62 42.09 76.24
N SER A 182 68.52 40.89 76.82
CA SER A 182 69.06 40.58 78.16
C SER A 182 70.59 40.66 78.19
N LEU A 183 71.27 40.09 77.19
CA LEU A 183 72.73 40.18 77.05
C LEU A 183 73.20 41.64 76.89
N LYS A 184 72.51 42.45 76.09
CA LYS A 184 72.81 43.89 75.93
C LYS A 184 72.66 44.65 77.25
N LYS A 185 71.64 44.34 78.05
CA LYS A 185 71.48 44.94 79.39
C LYS A 185 72.66 44.57 80.29
N ASN A 186 73.01 43.29 80.39
CA ASN A 186 74.12 42.84 81.24
C ASN A 186 75.47 43.43 80.82
N LYS A 187 75.73 43.59 79.51
CA LYS A 187 76.97 44.19 79.02
C LYS A 187 77.14 45.66 79.41
N LYS A 188 76.04 46.41 79.58
CA LYS A 188 76.08 47.79 80.10
C LYS A 188 76.51 47.87 81.57
N PHE A 189 76.27 46.83 82.36
CA PHE A 189 76.67 46.79 83.78
C PHE A 189 78.14 46.42 83.99
N ILE A 190 78.82 45.85 83.00
CA ILE A 190 80.23 45.40 83.11
C ILE A 190 81.23 46.51 82.72
N ASN A 191 80.78 47.58 82.07
CA ASN A 191 81.62 48.72 81.65
C ASN A 191 81.48 49.98 82.54
N LEU A 192 81.06 49.81 83.80
CA LEU A 192 81.05 50.84 84.86
C LEU A 192 82.04 50.42 85.96
#